data_AF-A0A1Y0ML61-F1
#
_entry.id   AF-A0A1Y0ML61-F1
#
_cell.length_a   1.000
_cell.length_b   1.000
_cell.length_c   1.000
_cell.angle_alpha   90.00
_cell.angle_beta   90.00
_cell.angle_gamma   90.00
#
_symmetry.space_group_name_H-M   'P 1'
#
loop_
_entity.id
_entity.type
_entity.pdbx_description
1 polymer ?
#
loop_
_entity_poly.entity_id
_entity_poly.type
_entity_poly.pdbx_seq_one_letter_code
_entity_poly.pdbx_strand_id
1 'polypeptide(L)'
;MTFEDNIPEGINNKEIIEVLKNYYRYQQVALRDNVTYSNVVLNLIRPYLRKNAIHIPKKAVINIEDYGKNILDISKLEKLYDTDEFGQILFELRVKTAELIEDIENLMKLNKELVPVINNHINDM
;
A
#
# COMPACT_ATOMS: atom_id res chain seq x y z
N MET A 1 17.29 -7.37 -11.46
CA MET A 1 17.80 -8.14 -10.30
C MET A 1 16.80 -9.23 -10.05
N THR A 2 17.22 -10.47 -10.24
CA THR A 2 16.40 -11.66 -9.98
C THR A 2 16.48 -12.00 -8.50
N PHE A 3 15.42 -12.57 -7.94
CA PHE A 3 15.32 -12.95 -6.53
C PHE A 3 16.53 -13.78 -6.02
N GLU A 4 17.08 -14.63 -6.89
CA GLU A 4 18.23 -15.49 -6.62
C GLU A 4 19.51 -14.69 -6.29
N ASP A 5 19.60 -13.43 -6.71
CA ASP A 5 20.75 -12.56 -6.47
C ASP A 5 20.78 -12.00 -5.02
N ASN A 6 19.70 -12.16 -4.25
CA ASN A 6 19.53 -11.54 -2.93
C ASN A 6 19.47 -12.53 -1.75
N ILE A 7 19.56 -13.85 -1.98
CA ILE A 7 19.72 -14.80 -0.88
C ILE A 7 21.21 -14.82 -0.50
N PRO A 8 21.58 -14.54 0.76
CA PRO A 8 22.97 -14.67 1.21
C PRO A 8 23.49 -16.09 0.98
N GLU A 9 24.67 -16.23 0.36
CA GLU A 9 25.31 -17.51 0.00
C GLU A 9 25.52 -18.47 1.20
N GLY A 10 25.40 -17.97 2.44
CA GLY A 10 25.52 -18.75 3.67
C GLY A 10 24.25 -19.51 4.11
N ILE A 11 23.09 -19.30 3.49
CA ILE A 11 21.84 -19.97 3.87
C ILE A 11 21.64 -21.22 2.99
N ASN A 12 21.98 -22.39 3.54
CA ASN A 12 21.81 -23.69 2.85
C ASN A 12 20.55 -24.47 3.29
N ASN A 13 19.78 -23.93 4.24
CA ASN A 13 18.55 -24.56 4.69
C ASN A 13 17.42 -24.34 3.68
N LYS A 14 16.93 -25.43 3.08
CA LYS A 14 15.87 -25.41 2.04
C LYS A 14 14.56 -24.79 2.52
N GLU A 15 14.20 -24.99 3.79
CA GLU A 15 12.98 -24.43 4.36
C GLU A 15 13.07 -22.90 4.47
N ILE A 16 14.21 -22.39 4.97
CA ILE A 16 14.47 -20.96 5.07
C ILE A 16 14.48 -20.31 3.68
N ILE A 17 15.14 -20.95 2.71
CA ILE A 17 15.17 -20.48 1.33
C ILE A 17 13.74 -20.33 0.80
N GLU A 18 12.88 -21.34 0.98
CA GLU A 18 11.51 -21.34 0.47
C GLU A 18 10.64 -20.26 1.12
N VAL A 19 10.74 -20.09 2.45
CA VAL A 19 10.01 -19.03 3.16
C VAL A 19 10.49 -17.64 2.72
N LEU A 20 11.80 -17.46 2.51
CA LEU A 20 12.35 -16.22 1.94
C LEU A 20 11.82 -15.98 0.52
N LYS A 21 11.80 -17.00 -0.37
CA LYS A 21 11.22 -16.86 -1.72
C LYS A 21 9.80 -16.32 -1.66
N ASN A 22 8.98 -16.90 -0.80
CA ASN A 22 7.60 -16.48 -0.63
C ASN A 22 7.52 -15.06 -0.08
N TYR A 23 8.26 -14.73 0.98
CA TYR A 23 8.29 -13.37 1.54
C TYR A 23 8.62 -12.32 0.47
N TYR A 24 9.72 -12.49 -0.26
CA TYR A 24 10.13 -11.54 -1.28
C TYR A 24 9.14 -11.46 -2.45
N ARG A 25 8.52 -12.57 -2.85
CA ARG A 25 7.47 -12.55 -3.87
C ARG A 25 6.31 -11.64 -3.44
N TYR A 26 5.81 -11.81 -2.22
CA TYR A 26 4.71 -10.99 -1.70
C TYR A 26 5.13 -9.54 -1.45
N GLN A 27 6.39 -9.30 -1.06
CA GLN A 27 6.92 -7.94 -0.96
C GLN A 27 6.85 -7.22 -2.32
N GLN A 28 7.20 -7.89 -3.42
CA GLN A 28 7.10 -7.30 -4.76
C GLN A 28 5.66 -7.03 -5.18
N VAL A 29 4.71 -7.91 -4.82
CA VAL A 29 3.28 -7.66 -5.05
C VAL A 29 2.84 -6.39 -4.30
N ALA A 30 3.09 -6.32 -2.99
CA ALA A 30 2.73 -5.16 -2.18
C ALA A 30 3.37 -3.84 -2.68
N LEU A 31 4.62 -3.89 -3.15
CA LEU A 31 5.30 -2.74 -3.75
C LEU A 31 4.61 -2.28 -5.05
N ARG A 32 4.27 -3.21 -5.93
CA ARG A 32 3.57 -2.90 -7.18
C ARG A 32 2.17 -2.35 -6.93
N ASP A 33 1.47 -2.90 -5.95
CA ASP A 33 0.11 -2.51 -5.63
C ASP A 33 0.09 -1.15 -4.92
N ASN A 34 1.11 -0.83 -4.12
CA ASN A 34 1.35 0.52 -3.60
C ASN A 34 1.59 1.55 -4.72
N VAL A 35 2.35 1.19 -5.76
CA VAL A 35 2.53 2.04 -6.95
C VAL A 35 1.20 2.23 -7.67
N THR A 36 0.39 1.19 -7.78
CA THR A 36 -0.94 1.25 -8.41
C THR A 36 -1.89 2.16 -7.64
N TYR A 37 -1.97 2.02 -6.32
CA TYR A 37 -2.71 2.93 -5.44
C TYR A 37 -2.22 4.38 -5.60
N SER A 38 -0.90 4.60 -5.59
CA SER A 38 -0.31 5.92 -5.79
C SER A 38 -0.70 6.52 -7.15
N ASN A 39 -0.76 5.71 -8.21
CA ASN A 39 -1.20 6.14 -9.53
C ASN A 39 -2.68 6.53 -9.56
N VAL A 40 -3.56 5.81 -8.87
CA VAL A 40 -4.98 6.22 -8.70
C VAL A 40 -5.05 7.58 -8.00
N VAL A 41 -4.28 7.80 -6.94
CA VAL A 41 -4.24 9.09 -6.25
C VAL A 41 -3.74 10.21 -7.16
N LEU A 42 -2.64 9.98 -7.87
CA LEU A 42 -1.98 11.00 -8.70
C LEU A 42 -2.75 11.34 -9.97
N ASN A 43 -3.33 10.34 -10.64
CA ASN A 43 -3.89 10.47 -11.98
C ASN A 43 -5.42 10.61 -11.98
N LEU A 44 -6.09 10.17 -10.90
CA LEU A 44 -7.55 10.19 -10.81
C LEU A 44 -8.02 11.19 -9.75
N ILE A 45 -7.61 10.98 -8.49
CA ILE A 45 -8.16 11.72 -7.35
C ILE A 45 -7.67 13.17 -7.33
N ARG A 46 -6.35 13.39 -7.38
CA ARG A 46 -5.81 14.76 -7.32
C ARG A 46 -6.31 15.65 -8.47
N PRO A 47 -6.36 15.19 -9.73
CA PRO A 47 -6.92 15.97 -10.83
C PRO A 47 -8.39 16.31 -10.60
N TYR A 48 -9.20 15.36 -10.13
CA TYR A 48 -10.61 15.61 -9.81
C TYR A 48 -10.79 16.65 -8.70
N LEU A 49 -10.04 16.53 -7.60
CA LEU A 49 -10.07 17.48 -6.49
C LEU A 49 -9.61 18.89 -6.92
N ARG A 50 -8.68 18.98 -7.87
CA ARG A 50 -8.23 20.24 -8.47
C ARG A 50 -9.27 20.85 -9.40
N LYS A 51 -9.79 20.07 -10.34
CA LYS A 51 -10.84 20.46 -11.30
C LYS A 51 -12.05 21.07 -10.58
N ASN A 52 -12.42 20.51 -9.44
CA ASN A 52 -13.58 20.94 -8.66
C ASN A 52 -13.24 21.95 -7.54
N ALA A 53 -11.98 22.41 -7.44
CA ALA A 53 -11.50 23.33 -6.42
C ALA A 53 -11.89 22.90 -4.97
N ILE A 54 -11.83 21.59 -4.70
CA ILE A 54 -12.19 20.99 -3.41
C ILE A 54 -11.05 21.15 -2.39
N HIS A 55 -9.81 21.22 -2.84
CA HIS A 55 -8.65 21.38 -1.96
C HIS A 55 -8.59 22.79 -1.33
N ILE A 56 -8.13 22.89 -0.08
CA ILE A 56 -7.94 24.16 0.65
C ILE A 56 -6.43 24.45 0.75
N PRO A 57 -5.83 25.22 -0.20
CA PRO A 57 -4.37 25.42 -0.28
C PRO A 57 -3.76 26.03 0.99
N LYS A 58 -4.53 26.90 1.68
CA LYS A 58 -4.10 27.58 2.90
C LYS A 58 -3.92 26.65 4.11
N LYS A 59 -4.37 25.39 4.00
CA LYS A 59 -4.27 24.36 5.05
C LYS A 59 -3.32 23.21 4.64
N ALA A 60 -2.37 23.47 3.74
CA ALA A 60 -1.44 22.46 3.23
C ALA A 60 -0.46 21.90 4.28
N VAL A 61 -0.43 22.43 5.51
CA VAL A 61 0.26 21.80 6.63
C VAL A 61 -0.61 20.64 7.12
N ILE A 62 -0.20 19.42 6.76
CA ILE A 62 -0.89 18.21 7.19
C ILE A 62 -0.59 18.01 8.68
N ASN A 63 -1.62 18.10 9.52
CA ASN A 63 -1.55 17.53 10.84
C ASN A 63 -1.85 16.02 10.73
N ILE A 64 -0.88 15.18 11.07
CA ILE A 64 -1.07 13.72 11.03
C ILE A 64 -2.15 13.27 12.02
N GLU A 65 -2.32 13.98 13.14
CA GLU A 65 -3.29 13.63 14.18
C GLU A 65 -4.74 13.80 13.73
N ASP A 66 -5.01 14.71 12.79
CA ASP A 66 -6.36 14.93 12.24
C ASP A 66 -6.57 14.27 10.87
N TYR A 67 -5.58 13.51 10.38
CA TYR A 67 -5.56 12.91 9.04
C TYR A 67 -5.88 13.91 7.91
N GLY A 68 -5.57 15.19 8.13
CA GLY A 68 -5.90 16.23 7.17
C GLY A 68 -7.41 16.48 7.01
N LYS A 69 -8.25 16.19 8.02
CA LYS A 69 -9.71 16.46 8.01
C LYS A 69 -10.10 17.86 7.55
N ASN A 70 -9.18 18.80 7.64
CA ASN A 70 -9.39 20.21 7.31
C ASN A 70 -8.87 20.62 5.92
N ILE A 71 -8.28 19.73 5.11
CA ILE A 71 -7.66 20.08 3.82
C ILE A 71 -8.63 20.07 2.63
N LEU A 72 -9.84 19.55 2.82
CA LEU A 72 -10.88 19.43 1.81
C LEU A 72 -12.11 20.28 2.18
N ASP A 73 -12.68 20.93 1.19
CA ASP A 73 -13.96 21.63 1.28
C ASP A 73 -15.10 20.62 1.12
N ILE A 74 -15.59 20.12 2.26
CA ILE A 74 -16.64 19.11 2.32
C ILE A 74 -17.93 19.57 1.64
N SER A 75 -18.26 20.87 1.72
CA SER A 75 -19.48 21.41 1.09
C SER A 75 -19.47 21.28 -0.43
N LYS A 76 -18.28 21.31 -1.05
CA LYS A 76 -18.13 21.08 -2.50
C LYS A 76 -18.17 19.60 -2.85
N LEU A 77 -17.62 18.75 -1.98
CA LEU A 77 -17.72 17.29 -2.14
C LEU A 77 -19.17 16.82 -2.08
N GLU A 78 -19.96 17.31 -1.13
CA GLU A 78 -21.38 16.96 -0.98
C GLU A 78 -22.18 17.28 -2.25
N LYS A 79 -21.92 18.42 -2.90
CA LYS A 79 -22.58 18.80 -4.16
C LYS A 79 -22.23 17.89 -5.34
N LEU A 80 -21.12 17.17 -5.25
CA LEU A 80 -20.62 16.29 -6.30
C LEU A 80 -20.84 14.80 -5.98
N TYR A 81 -21.42 14.51 -4.81
CA TYR A 81 -21.56 13.16 -4.29
C TYR A 81 -22.32 12.22 -5.24
N ASP A 82 -23.37 12.73 -5.88
CA ASP A 82 -24.25 11.95 -6.77
C ASP A 82 -23.79 11.96 -8.24
N THR A 83 -22.57 12.42 -8.52
CA THR A 83 -22.05 12.41 -9.91
C THR A 83 -21.40 11.07 -10.25
N ASP A 84 -21.63 10.57 -11.46
CA ASP A 84 -21.01 9.33 -11.95
C ASP A 84 -19.47 9.40 -11.90
N GLU A 85 -18.90 10.58 -12.21
CA GLU A 85 -17.45 10.82 -12.13
C GLU A 85 -16.93 10.61 -10.71
N PHE A 86 -17.63 11.15 -9.70
CA PHE A 86 -17.25 10.94 -8.30
C PHE A 86 -17.45 9.50 -7.85
N GLY A 87 -18.55 8.87 -8.27
CA GLY A 87 -18.85 7.48 -7.99
C GLY A 87 -17.75 6.55 -8.51
N GLN A 88 -17.31 6.73 -9.75
CA GLN A 88 -16.20 5.96 -10.33
C GLN A 88 -14.90 6.18 -9.55
N ILE A 89 -14.61 7.41 -9.14
CA ILE A 89 -13.42 7.73 -8.36
C ILE A 89 -13.42 7.03 -7.01
N LEU A 90 -14.55 7.05 -6.31
CA LEU A 90 -14.70 6.35 -5.04
C LEU A 90 -14.58 4.84 -5.22
N PHE A 91 -15.13 4.30 -6.30
CA PHE A 91 -15.01 2.88 -6.62
C PHE A 91 -13.54 2.47 -6.81
N GLU A 92 -12.81 3.12 -7.71
CA GLU A 92 -11.40 2.81 -7.98
C GLU A 92 -10.53 2.94 -6.72
N LEU A 93 -10.74 4.02 -5.95
CA LEU A 93 -10.02 4.23 -4.70
C LEU A 93 -10.29 3.09 -3.70
N ARG A 94 -11.55 2.68 -3.53
CA ARG A 94 -11.92 1.60 -2.60
C ARG A 94 -11.32 0.27 -3.01
N VAL A 95 -11.43 -0.09 -4.29
CA VAL A 95 -10.85 -1.33 -4.83
C VAL A 95 -9.35 -1.36 -4.60
N LYS A 96 -8.62 -0.31 -5.00
CA LYS A 96 -7.16 -0.28 -4.84
C LYS A 96 -6.67 -0.17 -3.41
N THR A 97 -7.47 0.44 -2.51
CA THR A 97 -7.17 0.43 -1.08
C THR A 97 -7.34 -0.98 -0.50
N ALA A 98 -8.40 -1.69 -0.86
CA ALA A 98 -8.66 -3.04 -0.37
C ALA A 98 -7.58 -4.03 -0.82
N GLU A 99 -7.22 -4.02 -2.11
CA GLU A 99 -6.12 -4.84 -2.66
C GLU A 99 -4.81 -4.58 -1.90
N LEU A 100 -4.43 -3.30 -1.70
CA LEU A 100 -3.20 -2.95 -0.99
C LEU A 100 -3.21 -3.39 0.48
N ILE A 101 -4.34 -3.26 1.18
CA ILE A 101 -4.47 -3.74 2.57
C ILE A 101 -4.28 -5.25 2.62
N GLU A 102 -4.92 -6.01 1.74
CA GLU A 102 -4.80 -7.46 1.69
C GLU A 102 -3.35 -7.91 1.45
N ASP A 103 -2.65 -7.27 0.51
CA ASP A 103 -1.25 -7.55 0.24
C ASP A 103 -0.33 -7.24 1.42
N ILE A 104 -0.56 -6.11 2.11
CA ILE A 104 0.19 -5.76 3.32
C ILE A 104 -0.07 -6.77 4.43
N GLU A 105 -1.32 -7.18 4.64
CA GLU A 105 -1.67 -8.20 5.63
C GLU A 105 -1.00 -9.55 5.34
N ASN A 106 -0.98 -9.96 4.08
CA ASN A 106 -0.30 -11.18 3.64
C ASN A 106 1.22 -11.09 3.88
N LEU A 107 1.84 -9.95 3.58
CA LEU A 107 3.26 -9.73 3.86
C LEU A 107 3.55 -9.73 5.37
N MET A 108 2.66 -9.17 6.19
CA MET A 108 2.78 -9.21 7.65
C MET A 108 2.67 -10.64 8.20
N LYS A 109 1.78 -11.47 7.65
CA LYS A 109 1.67 -12.90 8.02
C LYS A 109 2.96 -13.65 7.70
N LEU A 110 3.48 -13.48 6.48
CA LEU A 110 4.75 -14.10 6.08
C LEU A 110 5.93 -13.64 6.94
N ASN A 111 5.96 -12.36 7.33
CA ASN A 111 6.99 -11.87 8.25
C ASN A 111 6.91 -12.55 9.62
N LYS A 112 5.70 -12.79 10.14
CA LYS A 112 5.47 -13.51 11.40
C LYS A 112 5.89 -14.98 11.32
N GLU A 113 5.76 -15.60 10.15
CA GLU A 113 6.19 -17.00 9.92
C GLU A 113 7.70 -17.12 9.71
N LEU A 114 8.32 -16.12 9.07
CA LEU A 114 9.77 -16.11 8.80
C LEU A 114 10.60 -16.01 10.07
N VAL A 115 10.18 -15.19 11.04
CA VAL A 115 10.95 -14.93 12.27
C VAL A 115 11.22 -16.21 13.09
N PRO A 116 10.22 -17.07 13.40
CA PRO A 116 10.46 -18.35 14.08
C PRO A 116 11.37 -19.28 13.30
N VAL A 117 11.21 -19.37 11.98
CA VAL A 117 12.00 -20.26 11.11
C VAL A 117 13.48 -19.86 11.13
N ILE A 118 13.78 -18.55 11.09
CA ILE A 118 15.15 -18.04 11.24
C ILE A 118 15.68 -18.32 12.66
N ASN A 119 14.90 -18.03 13.69
CA ASN A 119 15.33 -18.21 15.08
C ASN A 119 15.64 -19.67 15.43
N ASN A 120 14.84 -20.61 14.96
CA ASN A 120 15.10 -22.04 15.16
C ASN A 120 16.42 -22.45 14.51
N HIS A 121 16.68 -21.98 13.28
CA HIS A 121 17.93 -22.29 12.60
C HIS A 121 19.17 -21.73 13.30
N ILE A 122 19.08 -20.54 13.89
CA ILE A 122 20.18 -19.94 14.65
C ILE A 122 20.43 -20.70 15.96
N ASN A 123 19.37 -21.16 16.63
CA ASN A 123 19.47 -21.87 17.91
C ASN A 123 19.83 -23.35 17.77
N ASP A 124 19.62 -23.95 16.59
CA ASP A 124 20.01 -25.33 16.26
C ASP A 124 21.46 -25.45 15.74
N MET A 125 22.17 -24.32 15.57
CA MET A 125 23.62 -24.25 15.28
C MET A 125 24.46 -24.05 16.54
#